data_AF-A0A6G1SKL8-F1
#
_entry.id   AF-A0A6G1SKL8-F1
#
_cell.length_a   1.000
_cell.length_b   1.000
_cell.length_c   1.000
_cell.angle_alpha   90.00
_cell.angle_beta   90.00
_cell.angle_gamma   90.00
#
_symmetry.space_group_name_H-M   'P 1'
#
loop_
_entity.id
_entity.type
_entity.pdbx_description
1 polymer ?
#
loop_
_entity_poly.entity_id
_entity_poly.type
_entity_poly.pdbx_seq_one_letter_code
_entity_poly.pdbx_strand_id
1 'polypeptide(L)'
;MNRSSSRKVKLTSKFEEFKLTANGKKRGRPRKSWPQNEQHPQTPMEIKPTIPQTPREELLRTREENHHITTPITPKQNVSRPMSSKREELLRLREENVNLKSKLDQITADFEELKRQSSYTGQTVPKVDYDDLKERYQRDITYAKRHEWCVLCLNLSRYYCCWNTTYCSQKCQVADWYSRHGKSCERRKSIKNVS
;
A
#
# COMPACT_ATOMS: atom_id res chain seq x y z
N MET A 1 16.29 -3.74 -59.30
CA MET A 1 14.86 -4.00 -59.02
C MET A 1 14.71 -5.42 -58.50
N ASN A 2 14.81 -5.66 -57.19
CA ASN A 2 14.65 -6.99 -56.60
C ASN A 2 13.37 -7.03 -55.76
N ARG A 3 12.37 -7.79 -56.24
CA ARG A 3 11.09 -8.01 -55.56
C ARG A 3 11.26 -9.09 -54.48
N SER A 4 11.21 -8.66 -53.21
CA SER A 4 11.15 -9.54 -52.05
C SER A 4 9.78 -10.22 -51.96
N SER A 5 9.77 -11.55 -51.96
CA SER A 5 8.56 -12.38 -51.83
C SER A 5 8.22 -12.58 -50.34
N SER A 6 7.27 -11.82 -49.82
CA SER A 6 6.75 -11.98 -48.45
C SER A 6 5.68 -13.08 -48.40
N ARG A 7 6.01 -14.24 -47.81
CA ARG A 7 5.00 -15.24 -47.44
C ARG A 7 4.28 -14.78 -46.16
N LYS A 8 3.03 -14.32 -46.29
CA LYS A 8 2.12 -14.06 -45.17
C LYS A 8 1.66 -15.40 -44.57
N VAL A 9 2.07 -15.70 -43.34
CA VAL A 9 1.51 -16.81 -42.56
C VAL A 9 0.26 -16.29 -41.83
N LYS A 10 -0.92 -16.79 -42.21
CA LYS A 10 -2.17 -16.53 -41.49
C LYS A 10 -2.17 -17.35 -40.20
N LEU A 11 -2.06 -16.68 -39.05
CA LEU A 11 -2.37 -17.27 -37.74
C LEU A 11 -3.90 -17.36 -37.62
N THR A 12 -4.46 -18.54 -37.80
CA THR A 12 -5.87 -18.80 -37.50
C THR A 12 -6.03 -18.91 -35.98
N SER A 13 -6.63 -17.87 -35.38
CA SER A 13 -7.13 -17.90 -34.01
C SER A 13 -8.24 -18.95 -33.88
N LYS A 14 -7.92 -20.11 -33.32
CA LYS A 14 -8.91 -21.01 -32.71
C LYS A 14 -8.85 -20.81 -31.21
N PHE A 15 -9.41 -19.70 -30.75
CA PHE A 15 -9.81 -19.53 -29.36
C PHE A 15 -11.10 -20.34 -29.20
N GLU A 16 -10.99 -21.60 -28.78
CA GLU A 16 -12.18 -22.39 -28.45
C GLU A 16 -12.90 -21.75 -27.27
N GLU A 17 -14.13 -21.31 -27.55
CA GLU A 17 -15.15 -20.99 -26.58
C GLU A 17 -15.37 -22.19 -25.65
N PHE A 18 -14.90 -22.10 -24.40
CA PHE A 18 -15.38 -22.98 -23.35
C PHE A 18 -16.82 -22.59 -23.00
N LYS A 19 -17.78 -23.17 -23.73
CA LYS A 19 -19.18 -23.24 -23.30
C LYS A 19 -19.24 -24.14 -22.06
N LEU A 20 -19.67 -23.55 -20.94
CA LEU A 20 -19.96 -24.26 -19.71
C LEU A 20 -21.14 -25.22 -19.96
N THR A 21 -20.85 -26.51 -20.16
CA THR A 21 -21.85 -27.56 -20.03
C THR A 21 -22.14 -27.80 -18.55
N ALA A 22 -23.42 -27.75 -18.20
CA ALA A 22 -23.94 -28.05 -16.88
C ALA A 22 -23.50 -29.45 -16.40
N ASN A 23 -23.32 -29.56 -15.08
CA ASN A 23 -23.09 -30.78 -14.30
C ASN A 23 -21.65 -31.36 -14.31
N GLY A 24 -20.82 -30.82 -13.41
CA GLY A 24 -19.59 -31.45 -12.95
C GLY A 24 -19.14 -30.87 -11.61
N LYS A 25 -19.41 -31.60 -10.51
CA LYS A 25 -19.03 -31.24 -9.13
C LYS A 25 -17.52 -30.93 -9.03
N LYS A 26 -17.16 -29.66 -8.84
CA LYS A 26 -15.81 -29.26 -8.41
C LYS A 26 -15.78 -29.21 -6.88
N ARG A 27 -14.96 -30.05 -6.25
CA ARG A 27 -14.64 -29.95 -4.82
C ARG A 27 -13.72 -28.72 -4.63
N GLY A 28 -14.32 -27.58 -4.33
CA GLY A 28 -13.63 -26.34 -3.97
C GLY A 28 -13.47 -26.20 -2.45
N ARG A 29 -12.27 -25.83 -2.01
CA ARG A 29 -11.97 -25.41 -0.62
C ARG A 29 -12.78 -24.13 -0.31
N PRO A 30 -13.32 -23.91 0.91
CA PRO A 30 -14.19 -22.77 1.16
C PRO A 30 -13.42 -21.45 1.05
N ARG A 31 -13.87 -20.56 0.18
CA ARG A 31 -13.39 -19.17 0.08
C ARG A 31 -14.05 -18.39 1.23
N LYS A 32 -13.27 -17.85 2.15
CA LYS A 32 -13.76 -16.94 3.20
C LYS A 32 -14.41 -15.73 2.53
N SER A 33 -15.70 -15.51 2.79
CA SER A 33 -16.46 -14.35 2.34
C SER A 33 -16.06 -13.13 3.16
N TRP A 34 -15.57 -12.08 2.50
CA TRP A 34 -15.46 -10.75 3.06
C TRP A 34 -16.81 -10.03 2.91
N PRO A 35 -17.29 -9.26 3.90
CA PRO A 35 -18.54 -8.53 3.76
C PRO A 35 -18.37 -7.39 2.75
N GLN A 36 -19.26 -7.33 1.76
CA GLN A 36 -19.40 -6.18 0.86
C GLN A 36 -20.03 -5.03 1.65
N ASN A 37 -19.23 -4.01 1.94
CA ASN A 37 -19.73 -2.68 2.25
C ASN A 37 -19.04 -1.71 1.29
N GLU A 38 -19.63 -1.54 0.11
CA GLU A 38 -19.21 -0.51 -0.84
C GLU A 38 -19.90 0.81 -0.47
N GLN A 39 -19.15 1.71 0.15
CA GLN A 39 -19.47 3.13 0.14
C GLN A 39 -18.27 3.87 -0.44
N HIS A 40 -18.43 4.25 -1.70
CA HIS A 40 -17.56 5.16 -2.43
C HIS A 40 -17.47 6.49 -1.66
N PRO A 41 -16.27 7.04 -1.37
CA PRO A 41 -16.18 8.37 -0.82
C PRO A 41 -16.59 9.38 -1.89
N GLN A 42 -17.72 10.05 -1.66
CA GLN A 42 -18.10 11.25 -2.38
C GLN A 42 -17.11 12.36 -1.99
N THR A 43 -16.57 13.05 -2.99
CA THR A 43 -15.81 14.31 -2.83
C THR A 43 -16.62 15.32 -2.01
N PRO A 44 -16.11 15.88 -0.90
CA PRO A 44 -16.78 16.97 -0.21
C PRO A 44 -16.73 18.24 -1.06
N MET A 45 -17.90 18.81 -1.30
CA MET A 45 -18.14 20.09 -1.95
C MET A 45 -17.51 21.24 -1.16
N GLU A 46 -17.09 22.28 -1.88
CA GLU A 46 -16.53 23.52 -1.36
C GLU A 46 -17.52 24.24 -0.44
N ILE A 47 -17.20 24.33 0.86
CA ILE A 47 -18.02 25.03 1.85
C ILE A 47 -17.67 26.52 1.78
N LYS A 48 -18.53 27.35 1.18
CA LYS A 48 -18.53 28.80 1.41
C LYS A 48 -18.93 29.07 2.86
N PRO A 49 -18.17 29.89 3.63
CA PRO A 49 -18.56 30.22 4.99
C PRO A 49 -19.83 31.08 4.97
N THR A 50 -20.92 30.53 5.49
CA THR A 50 -22.15 31.27 5.74
C THR A 50 -22.03 31.91 7.12
N ILE A 51 -21.92 33.24 7.16
CA ILE A 51 -21.92 34.04 8.39
C ILE A 51 -23.36 33.99 8.97
N PRO A 52 -23.56 33.54 10.23
CA PRO A 52 -24.87 33.63 10.88
C PRO A 52 -25.26 35.11 11.04
N GLN A 53 -26.33 35.54 10.39
CA GLN A 53 -26.91 36.86 10.64
C GLN A 53 -27.73 36.80 11.94
N THR A 54 -27.12 37.18 13.05
CA THR A 54 -27.87 37.46 14.28
C THR A 54 -28.62 38.79 14.13
N PRO A 55 -29.93 38.86 14.45
CA PRO A 55 -30.66 40.11 14.41
C PRO A 55 -30.07 41.13 15.39
N ARG A 56 -29.83 42.35 14.90
CA ARG A 56 -29.24 43.50 15.62
C ARG A 56 -29.90 43.82 16.97
N GLU A 57 -31.08 43.29 17.25
CA GLU A 57 -31.82 43.45 18.50
C GLU A 57 -31.24 42.63 19.67
N GLU A 58 -30.58 41.50 19.40
CA GLU A 58 -30.01 40.63 20.44
C GLU A 58 -28.74 41.24 21.06
N LEU A 59 -28.01 42.04 20.29
CA LEU A 59 -26.81 42.76 20.73
C LEU A 59 -27.13 44.00 21.59
N LEU A 60 -28.32 44.58 21.43
CA LEU A 60 -28.78 45.72 22.22
C LEU A 60 -29.31 45.28 23.58
N ARG A 61 -30.03 44.15 23.62
CA ARG A 61 -30.58 43.56 24.85
C ARG A 61 -29.48 43.14 25.83
N THR A 62 -28.41 42.53 25.31
CA THR A 62 -27.23 42.16 26.12
C THR A 62 -26.44 43.36 26.63
N ARG A 63 -26.46 44.50 25.93
CA ARG A 63 -25.79 45.73 26.39
C ARG A 63 -26.56 46.44 27.50
N GLU A 64 -27.89 46.44 27.44
CA GLU A 64 -28.75 46.99 28.50
C GLU A 64 -28.74 46.10 29.76
N GLU A 65 -28.62 44.78 29.60
CA GLU A 65 -28.45 43.84 30.71
C GLU A 65 -27.15 44.05 31.51
N ASN A 66 -26.09 44.50 30.86
CA ASN A 66 -24.80 44.73 31.53
C ASN A 66 -24.70 46.06 32.28
N HIS A 67 -25.63 47.01 32.11
CA HIS A 67 -25.51 48.34 32.73
C HIS A 67 -26.13 48.44 34.13
N HIS A 68 -26.86 47.43 34.60
CA HIS A 68 -27.60 47.48 35.87
C HIS A 68 -27.13 46.51 36.96
N ILE A 69 -25.99 45.83 36.78
CA ILE A 69 -25.36 45.01 37.83
C ILE A 69 -24.24 45.81 38.50
N THR A 70 -24.62 46.88 39.20
CA THR A 70 -23.75 47.48 40.23
C THR A 70 -24.07 46.77 41.55
N THR A 71 -23.39 45.66 41.83
CA THR A 71 -23.50 45.02 43.14
C THR A 71 -22.80 45.87 44.21
N PRO A 72 -23.39 46.04 45.40
CA PRO A 72 -22.73 46.73 46.50
C PRO A 72 -21.46 45.99 46.92
N ILE A 73 -20.35 46.71 47.02
CA ILE A 73 -19.08 46.20 47.55
C ILE A 73 -19.28 45.89 49.04
N THR A 74 -19.39 44.61 49.40
CA THR A 74 -19.31 44.16 50.79
C THR A 74 -17.85 44.02 51.23
N PRO A 75 -17.51 44.35 52.49
CA PRO A 75 -16.14 44.22 53.00
C PRO A 75 -15.70 42.76 52.98
N LYS A 76 -14.59 42.51 52.30
CA LYS A 76 -13.96 41.20 52.12
C LYS A 76 -13.66 40.55 53.48
N GLN A 77 -14.28 39.41 53.74
CA GLN A 77 -13.78 38.50 54.77
C GLN A 77 -12.37 38.05 54.37
N ASN A 78 -11.45 38.27 55.30
CA ASN A 78 -10.04 37.96 55.23
C ASN A 78 -9.83 36.44 55.15
N VAL A 79 -9.70 35.92 53.93
CA VAL A 79 -9.03 34.63 53.69
C VAL A 79 -7.74 34.93 52.95
N SER A 80 -6.68 35.18 53.72
CA SER A 80 -5.28 35.22 53.29
C SER A 80 -4.84 33.86 52.75
N ARG A 81 -5.40 33.44 51.61
CA ARG A 81 -4.79 32.40 50.78
C ARG A 81 -3.53 33.02 50.17
N PRO A 82 -2.34 32.39 50.27
CA PRO A 82 -1.11 33.05 49.88
C PRO A 82 -1.14 33.29 48.37
N MET A 83 -1.42 34.53 47.96
CA MET A 83 -1.35 34.99 46.56
C MET A 83 0.03 34.72 45.94
N SER A 84 1.06 34.54 46.77
CA SER A 84 2.38 34.02 46.42
C SER A 84 2.32 32.70 45.66
N SER A 85 1.55 31.72 46.16
CA SER A 85 1.47 30.37 45.58
C SER A 85 0.77 30.37 44.21
N LYS A 86 -0.33 31.14 44.06
CA LYS A 86 -1.00 31.30 42.75
C LYS A 86 -0.15 32.07 41.75
N ARG A 87 0.64 33.06 42.18
CA ARG A 87 1.58 33.79 41.32
C ARG A 87 2.71 32.89 40.85
N GLU A 88 3.23 32.04 41.73
CA GLU A 88 4.28 31.08 41.40
C GLU A 88 3.76 30.02 40.41
N GLU A 89 2.54 29.51 40.62
CA GLU A 89 1.85 28.61 39.69
C GLU A 89 1.65 29.26 38.30
N LEU A 90 1.25 30.53 38.25
CA LEU A 90 1.11 31.28 36.99
C LEU A 90 2.44 31.41 36.24
N LEU A 91 3.56 31.62 36.94
CA LEU A 91 4.89 31.69 36.34
C LEU A 91 5.31 30.33 35.77
N ARG A 92 5.07 29.24 36.51
CA ARG A 92 5.34 27.87 36.03
C ARG A 92 4.53 27.54 34.79
N LEU A 93 3.23 27.82 34.80
CA LEU A 93 2.36 27.62 33.64
C LEU A 93 2.80 28.47 32.43
N ARG A 94 3.28 29.70 32.67
CA ARG A 94 3.82 30.55 31.60
C ARG A 94 5.06 29.94 30.96
N GLU A 95 5.98 29.44 31.78
CA GLU A 95 7.18 28.76 31.32
C GLU A 95 6.86 27.47 30.55
N GLU A 96 5.91 26.66 31.06
CA GLU A 96 5.41 25.48 30.37
C GLU A 96 4.77 25.84 29.03
N ASN A 97 3.98 26.91 28.95
CA ASN A 97 3.39 27.38 27.69
C ASN A 97 4.47 27.82 26.69
N VAL A 98 5.53 28.48 27.14
CA VAL A 98 6.67 28.84 26.26
C VAL A 98 7.38 27.58 25.76
N ASN A 99 7.61 26.61 26.63
CA ASN A 99 8.22 25.32 26.27
C ASN A 99 7.36 24.54 25.28
N LEU A 100 6.05 24.42 25.54
CA LEU A 100 5.11 23.75 24.64
C LEU A 100 5.02 24.44 23.29
N LYS A 101 5.03 25.79 23.27
CA LYS A 101 5.07 26.55 22.02
C LYS A 101 6.33 26.26 21.21
N SER A 102 7.50 26.25 21.86
CA SER A 102 8.75 25.89 21.18
C SER A 102 8.74 24.45 20.64
N LYS A 103 8.16 23.49 21.39
CA LYS A 103 7.98 22.11 20.90
C LYS A 103 7.05 22.03 19.70
N LEU A 104 5.97 22.81 19.68
CA LEU A 104 5.07 22.87 18.52
C LEU A 104 5.76 23.47 17.30
N ASP A 105 6.53 24.53 17.47
CA ASP A 105 7.31 25.14 16.38
C ASP A 105 8.33 24.15 15.82
N GLN A 106 9.00 23.38 16.69
CA GLN A 106 9.92 22.32 16.28
C GLN A 106 9.21 21.19 15.53
N ILE A 107 8.09 20.68 16.05
CA ILE A 107 7.30 19.62 15.39
C ILE A 107 6.81 20.10 14.01
N THR A 108 6.44 21.38 13.89
CA THR A 108 6.00 21.97 12.63
C THR A 108 7.14 22.00 11.62
N ALA A 109 8.33 22.44 12.03
CA ALA A 109 9.53 22.43 11.17
C ALA A 109 9.94 21.02 10.75
N ASP A 110 9.92 20.06 11.68
CA ASP A 110 10.23 18.66 11.41
C ASP A 110 9.23 18.07 10.41
N PHE A 111 7.93 18.37 10.57
CA PHE A 111 6.88 17.93 9.65
C PHE A 111 7.06 18.49 8.24
N GLU A 112 7.42 19.77 8.12
CA GLU A 112 7.71 20.40 6.83
C GLU A 112 8.92 19.77 6.15
N GLU A 113 10.00 19.47 6.89
CA GLU A 113 11.18 18.80 6.33
C GLU A 113 10.87 17.35 5.95
N LEU A 114 10.14 16.59 6.77
CA LEU A 114 9.65 15.25 6.44
C LEU A 114 8.79 15.26 5.18
N LYS A 115 7.92 16.26 5.03
CA LYS A 115 7.09 16.45 3.83
C LYS A 115 7.94 16.76 2.61
N ARG A 116 8.99 17.59 2.75
CA ARG A 116 9.94 17.93 1.68
C ARG A 116 10.80 16.72 1.28
N GLN A 117 11.21 15.91 2.25
CA GLN A 117 11.94 14.66 2.02
C GLN A 117 11.04 13.61 1.35
N SER A 118 9.77 13.52 1.75
CA SER A 118 8.77 12.66 1.11
C SER A 118 8.43 13.12 -0.31
N SER A 119 8.35 14.44 -0.58
CA SER A 119 8.12 14.95 -1.93
C SER A 119 9.33 14.74 -2.84
N TYR A 120 10.56 14.87 -2.32
CA TYR A 120 11.79 14.58 -3.04
C TYR A 120 11.95 13.08 -3.36
N THR A 121 11.64 12.20 -2.40
CA THR A 121 11.61 10.75 -2.64
C THR A 121 10.47 10.35 -3.60
N GLY A 122 9.30 10.99 -3.52
CA GLY A 122 8.20 10.81 -4.45
C GLY A 122 8.48 11.33 -5.87
N GLN A 123 9.38 12.30 -6.03
CA GLN A 123 9.85 12.80 -7.33
C GLN A 123 10.99 11.95 -7.92
N THR A 124 11.84 11.36 -7.08
CA THR A 124 13.00 10.55 -7.53
C THR A 124 12.65 9.11 -7.87
N VAL A 125 11.51 8.59 -7.39
CA VAL A 125 10.96 7.33 -7.90
C VAL A 125 10.26 7.65 -9.23
N PRO A 126 10.77 7.16 -10.38
CA PRO A 126 10.05 7.32 -11.64
C PRO A 126 8.64 6.77 -11.44
N LYS A 127 7.61 7.53 -11.82
CA LYS A 127 6.26 6.98 -11.99
C LYS A 127 6.36 5.97 -13.12
N VAL A 128 6.73 4.73 -12.77
CA VAL A 128 6.70 3.62 -13.70
C VAL A 128 5.23 3.43 -14.05
N ASP A 129 4.88 3.64 -15.32
CA ASP A 129 3.54 3.40 -15.78
C ASP A 129 3.14 1.96 -15.41
N TYR A 130 2.01 1.83 -14.73
CA TYR A 130 1.49 0.54 -14.31
C TYR A 130 1.30 -0.37 -15.53
N ASP A 131 0.90 0.20 -16.67
CA ASP A 131 0.72 -0.55 -17.91
C ASP A 131 2.06 -1.04 -18.47
N ASP A 132 3.12 -0.22 -18.46
CA ASP A 132 4.47 -0.64 -18.85
C ASP A 132 5.02 -1.75 -17.95
N LEU A 133 4.79 -1.63 -16.64
CA LEU A 133 5.22 -2.61 -15.67
C LEU A 133 4.48 -3.94 -15.87
N LYS A 134 3.17 -3.88 -16.06
CA LYS A 134 2.33 -5.04 -16.38
C LYS A 134 2.76 -5.72 -17.67
N GLU A 135 3.08 -4.95 -18.71
CA GLU A 135 3.55 -5.50 -19.98
C GLU A 135 4.91 -6.20 -19.82
N ARG A 136 5.86 -5.59 -19.09
CA ARG A 136 7.15 -6.23 -18.75
C ARG A 136 6.95 -7.55 -18.02
N TYR A 137 6.12 -7.57 -16.97
CA TYR A 137 5.82 -8.80 -16.23
C TYR A 137 5.20 -9.88 -17.13
N GLN A 138 4.29 -9.49 -18.02
CA GLN A 138 3.66 -10.45 -18.93
C GLN A 138 4.68 -11.05 -19.92
N ARG A 139 5.64 -10.25 -20.40
CA ARG A 139 6.75 -10.73 -21.25
C ARG A 139 7.64 -11.71 -20.49
N ASP A 140 8.02 -11.39 -19.26
CA ASP A 140 8.89 -12.24 -18.43
C ASP A 140 8.22 -13.57 -18.08
N ILE A 141 6.94 -13.55 -17.71
CA ILE A 141 6.15 -14.77 -17.46
C ILE A 141 6.07 -15.63 -18.72
N THR A 142 5.86 -15.00 -19.88
CA THR A 142 5.77 -15.72 -21.16
C THR A 142 7.11 -16.36 -21.51
N TYR A 143 8.23 -15.64 -21.29
CA TYR A 143 9.58 -16.16 -21.49
C TYR A 143 9.85 -17.34 -20.56
N ALA A 144 9.54 -17.21 -19.27
CA ALA A 144 9.69 -18.28 -18.28
C ALA A 144 8.90 -19.54 -18.65
N LYS A 145 7.66 -19.40 -19.12
CA LYS A 145 6.82 -20.54 -19.51
C LYS A 145 7.27 -21.25 -20.79
N ARG A 146 8.01 -20.57 -21.66
CA ARG A 146 8.46 -21.11 -22.95
C ARG A 146 9.81 -21.83 -22.88
N HIS A 147 10.50 -21.74 -21.75
CA HIS A 147 11.83 -22.31 -21.57
C HIS A 147 11.85 -23.33 -20.43
N GLU A 148 12.71 -24.32 -20.56
CA GLU A 148 13.02 -25.24 -19.47
C GLU A 148 14.12 -24.65 -18.59
N TRP A 149 14.00 -24.84 -17.28
CA TRP A 149 14.87 -24.23 -16.29
C TRP A 149 15.58 -25.29 -15.47
N CYS A 150 16.86 -25.06 -15.21
CA CYS A 150 17.67 -25.91 -14.36
C CYS A 150 17.08 -25.96 -12.96
N VAL A 151 16.76 -27.16 -12.46
CA VAL A 151 16.15 -27.32 -11.14
C VAL A 151 17.07 -26.89 -9.98
N LEU A 152 18.38 -26.81 -10.21
CA LEU A 152 19.35 -26.46 -9.19
C LEU A 152 19.64 -24.94 -9.12
N CYS A 153 19.81 -24.29 -10.28
CA CYS A 153 20.32 -22.90 -10.34
C CYS A 153 19.45 -21.94 -11.16
N LEU A 154 18.31 -22.41 -11.69
CA LEU A 154 17.35 -21.60 -12.46
C LEU A 154 17.92 -20.91 -13.70
N ASN A 155 19.07 -21.36 -14.20
CA ASN A 155 19.55 -21.00 -15.53
C ASN A 155 18.81 -21.80 -16.60
N LEU A 156 18.80 -21.29 -17.84
CA LEU A 156 18.26 -22.00 -18.98
C LEU A 156 18.85 -23.41 -19.08
N SER A 157 17.96 -24.38 -19.21
CA SER A 157 18.30 -25.78 -19.26
C SER A 157 18.79 -26.20 -20.65
N ARG A 158 19.66 -27.20 -20.68
CA ARG A 158 20.16 -27.82 -21.93
C ARG A 158 20.13 -29.35 -21.88
N TYR A 159 19.99 -29.94 -20.69
CA TYR A 159 20.05 -31.37 -20.48
C TYR A 159 18.78 -31.87 -19.77
N TYR A 160 18.09 -32.82 -20.39
CA TYR A 160 16.85 -33.40 -19.86
C TYR A 160 17.11 -34.73 -19.13
N CYS A 161 16.56 -34.87 -17.91
CA CYS A 161 16.67 -36.10 -17.11
C CYS A 161 15.36 -36.90 -17.05
N CYS A 162 14.29 -36.34 -16.51
CA CYS A 162 12.96 -36.97 -16.51
C CYS A 162 11.89 -35.90 -16.33
N TRP A 163 10.62 -36.29 -16.14
CA TRP A 163 9.52 -35.35 -15.99
C TRP A 163 9.85 -34.27 -14.95
N ASN A 164 9.66 -33.01 -15.35
CA ASN A 164 9.92 -31.83 -14.53
C ASN A 164 11.35 -31.73 -13.94
N THR A 165 12.35 -32.42 -14.53
CA THR A 165 13.75 -32.35 -14.07
C THR A 165 14.70 -32.17 -15.24
N THR A 166 15.28 -30.98 -15.33
CA THR A 166 16.25 -30.60 -16.36
C THR A 166 17.41 -29.78 -15.75
N TYR A 167 18.54 -29.71 -16.44
CA TYR A 167 19.77 -29.07 -15.96
C TYR A 167 20.45 -28.20 -17.03
N CYS A 168 21.10 -27.11 -16.60
CA CYS A 168 21.93 -26.28 -17.50
C CYS A 168 23.32 -26.88 -17.78
N SER A 169 23.79 -27.80 -16.92
CA SER A 169 25.12 -28.42 -17.01
C SER A 169 25.16 -29.78 -16.29
N GLN A 170 26.12 -30.63 -16.67
CA GLN A 170 26.41 -31.87 -15.94
C GLN A 170 26.80 -31.61 -14.48
N LYS A 171 27.49 -30.51 -14.18
CA LYS A 171 27.82 -30.13 -12.79
C LYS A 171 26.56 -29.98 -11.93
N CYS A 172 25.53 -29.29 -12.45
CA CYS A 172 24.25 -29.16 -11.78
C CYS A 172 23.52 -30.50 -11.65
N GLN A 173 23.58 -31.35 -12.67
CA GLN A 173 22.99 -32.68 -12.64
C GLN A 173 23.61 -33.55 -11.54
N VAL A 174 24.95 -33.61 -11.46
CA VAL A 174 25.66 -34.42 -10.48
C VAL A 174 25.40 -33.92 -9.05
N ALA A 175 25.38 -32.60 -8.83
CA ALA A 175 25.09 -32.01 -7.53
C ALA A 175 23.66 -32.31 -7.05
N ASP A 176 22.65 -32.14 -7.92
CA ASP A 176 21.27 -32.48 -7.60
C ASP A 176 21.06 -34.00 -7.46
N TRP A 177 21.78 -34.79 -8.26
CA TRP A 177 21.74 -36.25 -8.21
C TRP A 177 22.11 -36.79 -6.83
N TYR A 178 23.25 -36.37 -6.29
CA TYR A 178 23.73 -36.84 -4.98
C TYR A 178 22.92 -36.28 -3.81
N SER A 179 22.39 -35.06 -3.93
CA SER A 179 21.61 -34.44 -2.85
C SER A 179 20.18 -34.99 -2.75
N ARG A 180 19.47 -35.14 -3.89
CA ARG A 180 18.04 -35.49 -3.89
C ARG A 180 17.59 -36.35 -5.07
N HIS A 181 17.87 -35.93 -6.30
CA HIS A 181 17.21 -36.49 -7.49
C HIS A 181 17.51 -37.98 -7.71
N GLY A 182 18.70 -38.45 -7.33
CA GLY A 182 19.10 -39.86 -7.52
C GLY A 182 18.20 -40.89 -6.82
N LYS A 183 17.48 -40.47 -5.77
CA LYS A 183 16.53 -41.32 -5.01
C LYS A 183 15.16 -41.40 -5.67
N SER A 184 14.71 -40.32 -6.33
CA SER A 184 13.36 -40.20 -6.87
C SER A 184 13.28 -40.24 -8.40
N CYS A 185 14.41 -40.24 -9.11
CA CYS A 185 14.50 -40.22 -10.57
C CYS A 185 13.62 -41.29 -11.24
N GLU A 186 12.66 -40.85 -12.04
CA GLU A 186 11.72 -41.73 -12.74
C GLU A 186 12.39 -42.54 -13.84
N ARG A 187 13.32 -41.93 -14.60
CA ARG A 187 14.11 -42.63 -15.63
C ARG A 187 14.93 -43.78 -15.03
N ARG A 188 15.44 -43.64 -13.80
CA ARG A 188 16.16 -44.73 -13.12
C ARG A 188 15.24 -45.88 -12.73
N LYS A 189 14.01 -45.58 -12.29
CA LYS A 189 13.02 -46.60 -11.91
C LYS A 189 12.58 -47.41 -13.13
N SER A 190 12.35 -46.74 -14.27
CA SER A 190 11.94 -47.43 -15.49
C SER A 190 13.01 -48.38 -16.01
N ILE A 191 14.29 -48.03 -15.94
CA ILE A 191 15.40 -48.90 -16.39
C ILE A 191 15.48 -50.17 -15.53
N LYS A 192 15.29 -50.06 -14.22
CA LYS A 192 15.34 -51.21 -13.30
C LYS A 192 14.21 -52.21 -13.49
N ASN A 193 13.06 -51.78 -14.01
CA ASN A 193 11.90 -52.64 -14.18
C ASN A 193 11.94 -53.43 -15.51
N VAL A 194 12.93 -53.17 -16.36
CA VAL A 194 13.11 -53.81 -17.68
C VAL A 194 14.28 -54.81 -17.66
N SER A 195 15.04 -54.88 -16.56
CA SER A 195 16.16 -55.81 -16.33
C SER A 195 15.73 -56.92 -15.38
#